data_AF-A0A853DP00-F1
#
_entry.id   AF-A0A853DP00-F1
#
_cell.length_a   1.000
_cell.length_b   1.000
_cell.length_c   1.000
_cell.angle_alpha   90.00
_cell.angle_beta   90.00
_cell.angle_gamma   90.00
#
_symmetry.space_group_name_H-M   'P 1'
#
loop_
_entity.id
_entity.type
_entity.pdbx_description
1 polymer ?
#
loop_
_entity_poly.entity_id
_entity_poly.type
_entity_poly.pdbx_seq_one_letter_code
_entity_poly.pdbx_strand_id
1 'polypeptide(L)'
;MAVRSPEEAAFLLGVHPAASSDDIQRMYEWSVQTHDPEDRDGLDLLTQAREVLLRSRGAAPRRQGGAPRRRGLSTGAIVGISIGGAALLGVVALLAGIAVVGPGDVAGAFGPRHAASSTEGAVEVLDGVTVRYSGEGWTFLLDSPQDCPAAKVVVGFADTPGGESVDVLTDTAPLQAGVTYTYAPADQASTHPYAHIDEIVCHAM
;
A
#
# COMPACT_ATOMS: atom_id res chain seq x y z
N MET A 1 -20.90 7.47 12.06
CA MET A 1 -20.81 8.92 11.72
C MET A 1 -21.21 9.06 10.26
N ALA A 2 -21.81 10.17 9.80
CA ALA A 2 -22.21 10.27 8.38
C ALA A 2 -21.28 11.26 7.66
N VAL A 3 -20.64 10.84 6.57
CA VAL A 3 -19.76 11.66 5.74
C VAL A 3 -20.60 12.72 5.02
N ARG A 4 -20.32 14.02 5.26
CA ARG A 4 -21.20 15.10 4.78
C ARG A 4 -20.64 15.93 3.64
N SER A 5 -19.32 15.92 3.45
CA SER A 5 -18.67 16.76 2.43
C SER A 5 -17.68 15.97 1.57
N PRO A 6 -17.42 16.43 0.32
CA PRO A 6 -16.39 15.84 -0.54
C PRO A 6 -14.98 15.90 0.07
N GLU A 7 -14.66 16.95 0.84
CA GLU A 7 -13.35 17.10 1.47
C GLU A 7 -13.14 16.08 2.59
N GLU A 8 -14.16 15.87 3.43
CA GLU A 8 -14.16 14.83 4.47
C GLU A 8 -14.04 13.44 3.84
N ALA A 9 -14.79 13.18 2.76
CA ALA A 9 -14.72 11.93 2.02
C ALA A 9 -13.33 11.67 1.40
N ALA A 10 -12.70 12.72 0.85
CA ALA A 10 -11.37 12.64 0.27
C ALA A 10 -10.30 12.35 1.33
N PHE A 11 -10.40 13.00 2.50
CA PHE A 11 -9.53 12.74 3.63
C PHE A 11 -9.65 11.30 4.14
N LEU A 12 -10.87 10.77 4.28
CA LEU A 12 -11.10 9.40 4.73
C LEU A 12 -10.51 8.34 3.77
N LEU A 13 -10.52 8.60 2.47
CA LEU A 13 -9.96 7.70 1.45
C LEU A 13 -8.48 7.97 1.12
N GLY A 14 -7.86 8.98 1.74
CA GLY A 14 -6.48 9.36 1.45
C GLY A 14 -6.26 9.86 0.02
N VAL A 15 -7.26 10.48 -0.59
CA VAL A 15 -7.19 11.00 -1.97
C VAL A 15 -7.35 12.51 -2.01
N HIS A 16 -6.94 13.12 -3.13
CA HIS A 16 -7.26 14.52 -3.40
C HIS A 16 -8.77 14.68 -3.73
N PRO A 17 -9.46 15.76 -3.32
CA PRO A 17 -10.89 15.97 -3.64
C PRO A 17 -11.21 16.00 -5.14
N ALA A 18 -10.19 16.27 -5.96
CA ALA A 18 -10.27 16.25 -7.43
C ALA A 18 -9.68 14.98 -8.08
N ALA A 19 -9.25 13.97 -7.31
CA ALA A 19 -8.68 12.69 -7.81
C ALA A 19 -9.67 11.96 -8.71
N SER A 20 -9.25 11.34 -9.82
CA SER A 20 -10.14 10.77 -10.87
C SER A 20 -11.08 9.68 -10.34
N SER A 21 -12.13 9.31 -11.09
CA SER A 21 -13.05 8.24 -10.63
C SER A 21 -12.33 6.91 -10.49
N ASP A 22 -11.34 6.67 -11.34
CA ASP A 22 -10.50 5.47 -11.31
C ASP A 22 -9.57 5.49 -10.08
N ASP A 23 -8.99 6.65 -9.73
CA ASP A 23 -8.15 6.77 -8.53
C ASP A 23 -8.97 6.58 -7.24
N ILE A 24 -10.19 7.15 -7.18
CA ILE A 24 -11.11 6.94 -6.05
C ILE A 24 -11.43 5.46 -5.90
N GLN A 25 -11.71 4.76 -7.01
CA GLN A 25 -12.03 3.34 -6.99
C GLN A 25 -10.84 2.50 -6.52
N ARG A 26 -9.64 2.78 -7.04
CA ARG A 26 -8.41 2.08 -6.66
C ARG A 26 -8.09 2.25 -5.17
N MET A 27 -8.20 3.47 -4.65
CA MET A 27 -7.94 3.73 -3.24
C MET A 27 -8.99 3.11 -2.34
N TYR A 28 -10.26 3.12 -2.73
CA TYR A 28 -11.31 2.40 -1.99
C TYR A 28 -11.02 0.89 -1.90
N GLU A 29 -10.65 0.25 -3.01
CA GLU A 29 -10.33 -1.18 -3.03
C GLU A 29 -9.15 -1.51 -2.14
N TRP A 30 -8.09 -0.70 -2.20
CA TRP A 30 -6.94 -0.83 -1.31
C TRP A 30 -7.31 -0.66 0.16
N SER A 31 -8.11 0.37 0.49
CA SER A 31 -8.57 0.60 1.87
C SER A 31 -9.44 -0.52 2.40
N VAL A 32 -10.31 -1.13 1.57
CA VAL A 32 -11.14 -2.27 1.99
C VAL A 32 -10.29 -3.52 2.23
N GLN A 33 -9.22 -3.74 1.46
CA GLN A 33 -8.33 -4.89 1.64
C GLN A 33 -7.48 -4.79 2.92
N THR A 34 -7.10 -3.58 3.32
CA THR A 34 -6.27 -3.33 4.50
C THR A 34 -7.10 -3.09 5.77
N HIS A 35 -8.42 -2.96 5.66
CA HIS A 35 -9.31 -2.72 6.79
C HIS A 35 -9.51 -3.97 7.66
N ASP A 36 -9.70 -3.75 8.97
CA ASP A 36 -10.08 -4.83 9.88
C ASP A 36 -11.46 -5.40 9.47
N PRO A 37 -11.59 -6.70 9.17
CA PRO A 37 -12.87 -7.29 8.78
C PRO A 37 -13.93 -7.26 9.89
N GLU A 38 -13.55 -7.04 11.16
CA GLU A 38 -14.49 -6.89 12.27
C GLU A 38 -15.04 -5.46 12.39
N ASP A 39 -14.37 -4.45 11.82
CA ASP A 39 -14.81 -3.05 11.84
C ASP A 39 -15.80 -2.74 10.70
N ARG A 40 -17.05 -3.16 10.91
CA ARG A 40 -18.15 -2.90 9.97
C ARG A 40 -18.48 -1.42 9.82
N ASP A 41 -18.35 -0.65 10.90
CA ASP A 41 -18.66 0.78 10.90
C ASP A 41 -17.64 1.55 10.05
N GLY A 42 -16.37 1.15 10.09
CA GLY A 42 -15.31 1.70 9.23
C GLY A 42 -15.52 1.38 7.75
N LEU A 43 -15.92 0.15 7.40
CA LEU A 43 -16.27 -0.22 6.02
C LEU A 43 -17.46 0.59 5.48
N ASP A 44 -18.49 0.82 6.31
CA ASP A 44 -19.64 1.65 5.95
C ASP A 44 -19.21 3.11 5.69
N LEU A 45 -18.30 3.64 6.51
CA LEU A 45 -17.73 4.98 6.32
C LEU A 45 -16.93 5.10 5.01
N LEU A 46 -16.07 4.13 4.69
CA LEU A 46 -15.30 4.11 3.44
C LEU A 46 -16.22 4.05 2.21
N THR A 47 -17.27 3.23 2.29
CA THR A 47 -18.28 3.10 1.24
C THR A 47 -19.04 4.41 1.05
N GLN A 48 -19.45 5.06 2.14
CA GLN A 48 -20.12 6.36 2.09
C GLN A 48 -19.21 7.47 1.52
N ALA A 49 -17.93 7.48 1.89
CA ALA A 49 -16.95 8.42 1.35
C ALA A 49 -16.81 8.29 -0.18
N ARG A 50 -16.66 7.05 -0.68
CA ARG A 50 -16.61 6.76 -2.13
C ARG A 50 -17.84 7.31 -2.85
N GLU A 51 -19.04 7.04 -2.32
CA GLU A 51 -20.29 7.50 -2.95
C GLU A 51 -20.40 9.03 -3.00
N VAL A 52 -19.98 9.73 -1.93
CA VAL A 52 -20.00 11.20 -1.88
C VAL A 52 -19.08 11.79 -2.96
N LEU A 53 -17.88 11.24 -3.15
CA LEU A 53 -16.94 11.69 -4.17
C LEU A 53 -17.44 11.42 -5.60
N LEU A 54 -18.02 10.23 -5.84
CA LEU A 54 -18.56 9.90 -7.16
C LEU A 54 -19.80 10.76 -7.50
N ARG A 55 -20.65 11.05 -6.49
CA ARG A 55 -21.83 11.89 -6.65
C ARG A 55 -21.48 13.34 -6.91
N SER A 56 -20.51 13.92 -6.19
CA SER A 56 -20.09 15.31 -6.38
C SER A 56 -19.58 15.57 -7.80
N ARG A 57 -18.91 14.58 -8.40
CA ARG A 57 -18.51 14.61 -9.81
C ARG A 57 -19.66 14.58 -10.80
N GLY A 58 -20.68 13.75 -10.53
CA GLY A 58 -21.88 13.69 -11.38
C GLY A 58 -22.71 14.97 -11.35
N ALA A 59 -22.62 15.73 -10.25
CA ALA A 59 -23.36 16.98 -10.04
C ALA A 59 -22.72 18.22 -10.68
N ALA A 60 -21.48 18.13 -11.17
CA ALA A 60 -20.87 19.25 -11.87
C ALA A 60 -21.72 19.59 -13.12
N PRO A 61 -22.21 20.85 -13.26
CA PRO A 61 -22.99 21.23 -14.42
C PRO A 61 -22.11 21.02 -15.65
N ARG A 62 -22.47 20.01 -16.46
CA ARG A 62 -21.91 19.83 -17.80
C ARG A 62 -22.06 21.16 -18.51
N ARG A 63 -20.95 21.90 -18.68
CA ARG A 63 -20.91 23.04 -19.61
C ARG A 63 -21.24 22.47 -20.99
N GLN A 64 -22.51 22.63 -21.33
CA GLN A 64 -23.15 22.19 -22.56
C GLN A 64 -22.63 23.10 -23.69
N GLY A 65 -21.46 22.79 -24.22
CA GLY A 65 -21.03 23.27 -25.53
C GLY A 65 -21.61 22.33 -26.60
N GLY A 66 -22.63 22.78 -27.35
CA GLY A 66 -23.13 22.11 -28.57
C GLY A 66 -22.04 22.06 -29.66
N ALA A 67 -22.06 21.20 -30.68
CA ALA A 67 -23.14 20.49 -31.38
C ALA A 67 -22.56 19.28 -32.20
N PRO A 68 -23.22 18.73 -33.24
CA PRO A 68 -24.36 17.82 -33.24
C PRO A 68 -24.02 16.36 -33.65
N ARG A 69 -24.96 15.45 -33.34
CA ARG A 69 -24.98 14.01 -33.63
C ARG A 69 -24.80 13.65 -35.12
N ARG A 70 -24.09 12.53 -35.38
CA ARG A 70 -24.42 11.62 -36.49
C ARG A 70 -24.57 10.18 -35.98
N ARG A 71 -25.65 9.55 -36.45
CA ARG A 71 -26.14 8.17 -36.23
C ARG A 71 -25.14 7.11 -36.71
N GLY A 72 -25.07 6.00 -35.99
CA GLY A 72 -24.62 4.70 -36.50
C GLY A 72 -25.11 3.58 -35.58
N LEU A 73 -25.95 2.70 -36.12
CA LEU A 73 -26.55 1.51 -35.46
C LEU A 73 -25.58 0.33 -35.47
N SER A 74 -25.56 -0.47 -34.40
CA SER A 74 -25.47 -1.96 -34.40
C SER A 74 -25.45 -2.40 -32.92
N THR A 75 -26.47 -3.01 -32.32
CA THR A 75 -27.00 -4.38 -32.50
C THR A 75 -25.94 -5.47 -32.34
N GLY A 76 -26.05 -6.23 -31.23
CA GLY A 76 -25.33 -7.47 -30.93
C GLY A 76 -24.43 -7.33 -29.70
N ALA A 77 -24.45 -8.16 -28.66
CA ALA A 77 -25.20 -9.38 -28.41
C ALA A 77 -25.18 -9.65 -26.89
N ILE A 78 -26.22 -10.35 -26.43
CA ILE A 78 -26.41 -10.83 -25.06
C ILE A 78 -25.72 -12.19 -24.93
N VAL A 79 -24.79 -12.34 -23.97
CA VAL A 79 -24.35 -13.59 -23.32
C VAL A 79 -23.73 -13.13 -21.98
N GLY A 80 -24.01 -13.62 -20.78
CA GLY A 80 -24.78 -14.76 -20.31
C GLY A 80 -23.96 -15.52 -19.24
N ILE A 81 -24.44 -15.50 -17.98
CA ILE A 81 -24.33 -16.53 -16.89
C ILE A 81 -22.88 -16.85 -16.40
N SER A 82 -22.50 -17.19 -15.16
CA SER A 82 -23.11 -17.85 -13.97
C SER A 82 -22.12 -17.67 -12.79
N ILE A 83 -22.55 -17.27 -11.59
CA ILE A 83 -22.67 -18.08 -10.35
C ILE A 83 -21.52 -19.06 -10.03
N GLY A 84 -20.94 -18.89 -8.84
CA GLY A 84 -20.28 -19.93 -8.02
C GLY A 84 -18.93 -19.44 -7.46
N GLY A 85 -18.59 -19.50 -6.18
CA GLY A 85 -19.19 -20.13 -5.01
C GLY A 85 -18.07 -20.53 -4.03
N ALA A 86 -18.34 -20.37 -2.73
CA ALA A 86 -17.70 -21.03 -1.57
C ALA A 86 -16.17 -20.79 -1.35
N ALA A 87 -15.79 -20.05 -0.31
CA ALA A 87 -15.63 -20.48 1.09
C ALA A 87 -14.29 -21.20 1.38
N LEU A 88 -13.40 -20.54 2.12
CA LEU A 88 -12.50 -21.20 3.06
C LEU A 88 -12.51 -20.45 4.39
N LEU A 89 -12.87 -21.21 5.42
CA LEU A 89 -12.94 -20.90 6.84
C LEU A 89 -11.57 -21.09 7.51
N GLY A 90 -11.34 -20.35 8.60
CA GLY A 90 -10.51 -20.75 9.76
C GLY A 90 -9.08 -20.20 9.72
N VAL A 91 -8.48 -19.67 10.79
CA VAL A 91 -8.66 -19.93 12.23
C VAL A 91 -8.34 -18.67 13.07
N VAL A 92 -9.00 -18.62 14.23
CA VAL A 92 -9.13 -17.56 15.24
C VAL A 92 -8.10 -17.69 16.37
N ALA A 93 -7.75 -16.53 16.96
CA ALA A 93 -7.23 -16.27 18.33
C ALA A 93 -5.77 -16.68 18.66
N LEU A 94 -5.01 -16.01 19.55
CA LEU A 94 -5.40 -15.52 20.87
C LEU A 94 -4.30 -14.63 21.54
N LEU A 95 -4.73 -13.49 22.11
CA LEU A 95 -4.30 -12.78 23.34
C LEU A 95 -2.88 -12.18 23.52
N ALA A 96 -2.89 -10.84 23.56
CA ALA A 96 -2.58 -9.98 24.73
C ALA A 96 -1.59 -10.46 25.81
N GLY A 97 -0.57 -9.62 26.07
CA GLY A 97 -0.17 -9.34 27.45
C GLY A 97 1.31 -9.08 27.71
N ILE A 98 1.59 -7.82 28.06
CA ILE A 98 2.53 -7.38 29.11
C ILE A 98 4.00 -7.23 28.71
N ALA A 99 4.41 -5.97 28.58
CA ALA A 99 5.80 -5.53 28.59
C ALA A 99 6.45 -5.85 29.95
N VAL A 100 7.47 -6.70 29.93
CA VAL A 100 8.41 -6.88 31.04
C VAL A 100 9.67 -6.09 30.72
N VAL A 101 9.87 -4.99 31.43
CA VAL A 101 11.15 -4.26 31.45
C VAL A 101 12.03 -4.89 32.52
N GLY A 102 13.14 -5.51 32.12
CA GLY A 102 14.15 -6.05 33.03
C GLY A 102 15.54 -5.99 32.39
N PRO A 103 16.60 -5.59 33.12
CA PRO A 103 17.95 -5.47 32.58
C PRO A 103 18.69 -6.81 32.69
N GLY A 104 19.45 -7.18 31.67
CA GLY A 104 20.36 -8.32 31.74
C GLY A 104 20.93 -8.73 30.39
N ASP A 105 22.16 -8.35 30.15
CA ASP A 105 23.02 -8.94 29.12
C ASP A 105 23.19 -10.44 29.36
N VAL A 106 22.78 -11.26 28.39
CA VAL A 106 23.23 -12.65 28.24
C VAL A 106 23.35 -12.99 26.76
N ALA A 107 24.59 -13.18 26.33
CA ALA A 107 24.94 -13.78 25.05
C ALA A 107 24.51 -15.26 25.05
N GLY A 108 23.58 -15.63 24.16
CA GLY A 108 23.25 -17.03 23.87
C GLY A 108 21.80 -17.21 23.43
N ALA A 109 21.62 -17.67 22.18
CA ALA A 109 20.33 -17.98 21.53
C ALA A 109 19.48 -16.76 21.12
N PHE A 110 19.88 -16.08 20.05
CA PHE A 110 18.96 -15.18 19.35
C PHE A 110 18.22 -15.96 18.27
N GLY A 111 16.89 -16.02 18.38
CA GLY A 111 15.98 -16.44 17.31
C GLY A 111 16.17 -15.62 16.03
N PRO A 112 15.42 -15.92 14.95
CA PRO A 112 15.69 -15.39 13.61
C PRO A 112 15.77 -13.87 13.67
N ARG A 113 16.99 -13.35 13.64
CA ARG A 113 17.22 -11.91 13.57
C ARG A 113 16.87 -11.55 12.13
N HIS A 114 15.77 -10.82 11.99
CA HIS A 114 15.42 -10.11 10.78
C HIS A 114 16.71 -9.52 10.16
N ALA A 115 17.04 -9.91 8.94
CA ALA A 115 18.25 -9.48 8.25
C ALA A 115 17.90 -9.10 6.83
N ALA A 116 18.63 -8.20 6.20
CA ALA A 116 18.49 -8.08 4.75
C ALA A 116 19.03 -9.32 4.04
N SER A 117 18.42 -9.63 2.90
CA SER A 117 18.89 -10.63 1.94
C SER A 117 20.21 -10.20 1.27
N SER A 118 20.44 -8.89 1.18
CA SER A 118 21.66 -8.30 0.61
C SER A 118 22.83 -8.31 1.59
N THR A 119 24.02 -8.63 1.09
CA THR A 119 25.28 -8.50 1.84
C THR A 119 25.45 -7.05 2.30
N GLU A 120 25.92 -6.86 3.54
CA GLU A 120 26.25 -5.54 4.07
C GLU A 120 27.19 -4.78 3.11
N GLY A 121 26.82 -3.55 2.76
CA GLY A 121 27.56 -2.73 1.80
C GLY A 121 27.26 -3.01 0.32
N ALA A 122 26.40 -3.98 -0.01
CA ALA A 122 25.83 -4.08 -1.35
C ALA A 122 25.04 -2.80 -1.67
N VAL A 123 25.32 -2.24 -2.85
CA VAL A 123 24.68 -1.04 -3.36
C VAL A 123 23.86 -1.46 -4.56
N GLU A 124 22.57 -1.16 -4.51
CA GLU A 124 21.65 -1.38 -5.63
C GLU A 124 21.06 -0.05 -6.07
N VAL A 125 20.66 0.07 -7.34
CA VAL A 125 20.04 1.28 -7.87
C VAL A 125 18.72 0.90 -8.52
N LEU A 126 17.62 1.37 -7.94
CA LEU A 126 16.25 1.10 -8.37
C LEU A 126 15.57 2.43 -8.74
N ASP A 127 15.20 2.58 -10.01
CA ASP A 127 14.60 3.82 -10.55
C ASP A 127 15.42 5.08 -10.21
N GLY A 128 16.76 4.95 -10.21
CA GLY A 128 17.69 6.02 -9.85
C GLY A 128 17.87 6.26 -8.35
N VAL A 129 17.10 5.59 -7.49
CA VAL A 129 17.29 5.59 -6.03
C VAL A 129 18.36 4.58 -5.65
N THR A 130 19.38 5.03 -4.93
CA THR A 130 20.42 4.14 -4.40
C THR A 130 19.92 3.49 -3.12
N VAL A 131 19.96 2.18 -3.06
CA VAL A 131 19.55 1.35 -1.92
C VAL A 131 20.78 0.72 -1.29
N ARG A 132 20.92 0.85 0.02
CA ARG A 132 21.98 0.22 0.80
C ARG A 132 21.41 -0.41 2.05
N TYR A 133 21.84 -1.61 2.38
CA TYR A 133 21.50 -2.20 3.68
C TYR A 133 22.31 -1.53 4.79
N SER A 134 21.68 -1.20 5.92
CA SER A 134 22.35 -0.52 7.04
C SER A 134 23.21 -1.45 7.90
N GLY A 135 22.99 -2.77 7.82
CA GLY A 135 23.59 -3.76 8.72
C GLY A 135 22.68 -4.17 9.89
N GLU A 136 21.55 -3.49 10.09
CA GLU A 136 20.65 -3.69 11.23
C GLU A 136 19.22 -4.04 10.80
N GLY A 137 18.74 -5.23 11.17
CA GLY A 137 17.33 -5.61 10.98
C GLY A 137 16.92 -5.68 9.50
N TRP A 138 15.74 -5.13 9.20
CA TRP A 138 15.29 -4.84 7.83
C TRP A 138 15.44 -3.36 7.49
N THR A 139 16.56 -2.75 7.88
CA THR A 139 16.76 -1.32 7.67
C THR A 139 17.56 -1.05 6.40
N PHE A 140 16.99 -0.22 5.54
CA PHE A 140 17.57 0.20 4.27
C PHE A 140 17.80 1.72 4.28
N LEU A 141 18.91 2.14 3.70
CA LEU A 141 19.24 3.54 3.43
C LEU A 141 18.93 3.82 1.96
N LEU A 142 18.05 4.79 1.72
CA LEU A 142 17.56 5.18 0.41
C LEU A 142 18.07 6.58 0.09
N ASP A 143 18.84 6.73 -0.98
CA ASP A 143 19.35 8.02 -1.47
C ASP A 143 18.77 8.31 -2.86
N SER A 144 17.92 9.33 -2.96
CA SER A 144 17.32 9.75 -4.23
C SER A 144 18.01 11.00 -4.80
N PRO A 145 18.26 11.08 -6.13
CA PRO A 145 18.74 12.30 -6.77
C PRO A 145 17.63 13.34 -7.01
N GLN A 146 16.36 12.98 -6.79
CA GLN A 146 15.18 13.81 -7.04
C GLN A 146 14.17 13.74 -5.90
N ASP A 147 13.30 14.74 -5.79
CA ASP A 147 12.23 14.76 -4.77
C ASP A 147 11.08 13.82 -5.16
N CYS A 148 10.79 12.86 -4.30
CA CYS A 148 9.72 11.87 -4.45
C CYS A 148 8.88 11.84 -3.16
N PRO A 149 7.90 12.75 -2.98
CA PRO A 149 7.17 12.88 -1.72
C PRO A 149 6.32 11.65 -1.36
N ALA A 150 6.05 10.78 -2.34
CA ALA A 150 5.34 9.52 -2.15
C ALA A 150 5.92 8.44 -3.08
N ALA A 151 7.21 8.13 -2.94
CA ALA A 151 7.82 7.02 -3.67
C ALA A 151 7.19 5.69 -3.23
N LYS A 152 6.78 4.86 -4.17
CA LYS A 152 6.33 3.49 -3.88
C LYS A 152 7.56 2.63 -3.59
N VAL A 153 7.58 1.94 -2.46
CA VAL A 153 8.64 1.00 -2.08
C VAL A 153 8.02 -0.38 -1.96
N VAL A 154 8.57 -1.36 -2.68
CA VAL A 154 8.18 -2.77 -2.62
C VAL A 154 9.29 -3.55 -1.96
N VAL A 155 8.95 -4.24 -0.89
CA VAL A 155 9.86 -5.05 -0.08
C VAL A 155 9.52 -6.51 -0.28
N GLY A 156 10.47 -7.29 -0.77
CA GLY A 156 10.37 -8.74 -0.84
C GLY A 156 10.91 -9.39 0.42
N PHE A 157 10.16 -10.31 1.00
CA PHE A 157 10.63 -11.14 2.11
C PHE A 157 10.91 -12.58 1.68
N ALA A 158 11.97 -13.17 2.21
CA ALA A 158 12.47 -14.49 1.82
C ALA A 158 12.86 -15.36 3.03
N ASP A 159 12.83 -16.67 2.85
CA ASP A 159 13.26 -17.66 3.85
C ASP A 159 14.78 -17.85 3.90
N THR A 160 15.49 -17.47 2.83
CA THR A 160 16.94 -17.60 2.72
C THR A 160 17.57 -16.29 2.22
N PRO A 161 18.83 -15.97 2.61
CA PRO A 161 19.54 -14.84 2.05
C PRO A 161 19.70 -14.99 0.53
N GLY A 162 19.39 -13.95 -0.25
CA GLY A 162 19.39 -13.99 -1.72
C GLY A 162 18.34 -14.93 -2.33
N GLY A 163 17.38 -15.42 -1.53
CA GLY A 163 16.28 -16.24 -2.02
C GLY A 163 15.21 -15.42 -2.75
N GLU A 164 14.34 -16.10 -3.47
CA GLU A 164 13.17 -15.48 -4.08
C GLU A 164 12.20 -14.96 -3.00
N SER A 165 11.56 -13.82 -3.27
CA SER A 165 10.50 -13.27 -2.43
C SER A 165 9.33 -14.24 -2.35
N VAL A 166 8.97 -14.65 -1.14
CA VAL A 166 7.81 -15.50 -0.84
C VAL A 166 6.64 -14.68 -0.26
N ASP A 167 6.93 -13.47 0.20
CA ASP A 167 5.97 -12.49 0.72
C ASP A 167 6.40 -11.08 0.32
N VAL A 168 5.46 -10.14 0.24
CA VAL A 168 5.71 -8.80 -0.30
C VAL A 168 4.94 -7.74 0.49
N LEU A 169 5.65 -6.69 0.91
CA LEU A 169 5.05 -5.46 1.43
C LEU A 169 5.17 -4.35 0.39
N THR A 170 4.09 -3.61 0.17
CA THR A 170 4.13 -2.34 -0.57
C THR A 170 3.83 -1.19 0.38
N ASP A 171 4.71 -0.20 0.38
CA ASP A 171 4.65 0.98 1.24
C ASP A 171 5.02 2.26 0.48
N THR A 172 4.93 3.41 1.15
CA THR A 172 5.30 4.72 0.60
C THR A 172 6.37 5.41 1.44
N ALA A 173 7.37 6.01 0.78
CA ALA A 173 8.44 6.76 1.43
C ALA A 173 8.55 8.19 0.87
N PRO A 174 8.67 9.21 1.73
CA PRO A 174 8.92 10.59 1.30
C PRO A 174 10.42 10.81 1.07
N LEU A 175 10.91 10.51 -0.13
CA LEU A 175 12.31 10.71 -0.49
C LEU A 175 12.55 12.17 -0.90
N GLN A 176 13.62 12.77 -0.37
CA GLN A 176 14.06 14.12 -0.72
C GLN A 176 15.39 14.05 -1.48
N ALA A 177 15.57 14.92 -2.47
CA ALA A 177 16.77 14.95 -3.29
C ALA A 177 18.03 15.19 -2.43
N GLY A 178 18.99 14.26 -2.50
CA GLY A 178 20.27 14.37 -1.80
C GLY A 178 20.22 14.16 -0.28
N VAL A 179 19.08 13.71 0.28
CA VAL A 179 18.92 13.39 1.69
C VAL A 179 18.74 11.88 1.85
N THR A 180 19.60 11.25 2.63
CA THR A 180 19.46 9.82 2.97
C THR A 180 18.22 9.60 3.83
N TYR A 181 17.33 8.76 3.34
CA TYR A 181 16.14 8.33 4.05
C TYR A 181 16.34 6.92 4.63
N THR A 182 16.07 6.76 5.93
CA THR A 182 16.10 5.45 6.59
C THR A 182 14.72 4.81 6.48
N TYR A 183 14.64 3.73 5.72
CA TYR A 183 13.43 2.94 5.56
C TYR A 183 13.55 1.63 6.34
N ALA A 184 12.54 1.34 7.16
CA ALA A 184 12.43 0.09 7.90
C ALA A 184 10.97 -0.38 7.86
N PRO A 185 10.67 -1.53 7.24
CA PRO A 185 9.39 -2.20 7.41
C PRO A 185 9.11 -2.46 8.89
N ALA A 186 7.84 -2.50 9.28
CA ALA A 186 7.49 -2.92 10.63
C ALA A 186 7.95 -4.36 10.88
N ASP A 187 8.40 -4.70 12.09
CA ASP A 187 8.88 -6.05 12.42
C ASP A 187 7.81 -7.13 12.18
N GLN A 188 6.53 -6.78 12.32
CA GLN A 188 5.40 -7.65 12.04
C GLN A 188 4.95 -7.67 10.58
N ALA A 189 5.66 -7.00 9.67
CA ALA A 189 5.31 -6.94 8.26
C ALA A 189 5.40 -8.33 7.59
N SER A 190 6.26 -9.22 8.10
CA SER A 190 6.38 -10.58 7.60
C SER A 190 6.89 -11.52 8.69
N THR A 191 6.64 -12.82 8.51
CA THR A 191 7.24 -13.88 9.35
C THR A 191 8.56 -14.39 8.79
N HIS A 192 8.91 -14.01 7.56
CA HIS A 192 10.09 -14.50 6.85
C HIS A 192 11.33 -13.72 7.27
N PRO A 193 12.45 -14.36 7.63
CA PRO A 193 13.57 -13.69 8.29
C PRO A 193 14.34 -12.70 7.41
N TYR A 194 14.26 -12.80 6.09
CA TYR A 194 15.05 -11.95 5.19
C TYR A 194 14.17 -10.94 4.45
N ALA A 195 14.67 -9.71 4.26
CA ALA A 195 14.02 -8.68 3.46
C ALA A 195 14.96 -8.08 2.41
N HIS A 196 14.42 -7.62 1.28
CA HIS A 196 15.13 -6.82 0.29
C HIS A 196 14.16 -5.86 -0.39
N ILE A 197 14.70 -4.83 -1.05
CA ILE A 197 13.88 -3.91 -1.84
C ILE A 197 13.80 -4.47 -3.26
N ASP A 198 12.60 -4.87 -3.68
CA ASP A 198 12.37 -5.46 -5.00
C ASP A 198 12.15 -4.36 -6.05
N GLU A 199 11.50 -3.26 -5.64
CA GLU A 199 11.14 -2.16 -6.54
C GLU A 199 11.07 -0.85 -5.74
N ILE A 200 11.57 0.23 -6.34
CA ILE A 200 11.22 1.59 -5.94
C ILE A 200 10.70 2.29 -7.19
N VAL A 201 9.55 2.95 -7.08
CA VAL A 201 9.01 3.80 -8.14
C VAL A 201 8.90 5.22 -7.63
N CYS A 202 9.73 6.10 -8.18
CA CYS A 202 9.61 7.53 -7.96
C CYS A 202 8.76 8.15 -9.07
N HIS A 203 7.50 8.43 -8.78
CA HIS A 203 6.71 9.32 -9.63
C HIS A 203 7.21 10.76 -9.43
N ALA A 204 8.15 11.18 -10.28
CA ALA A 204 8.54 12.58 -10.36
C ALA A 204 7.29 13.44 -10.61
N MET A 205 7.09 14.48 -9.80
CA MET A 205 6.04 15.48 -9.98
C MET A 205 6.45 16.56 -10.98
#